data_AF-A0A094HQQ3-F1
#
_entry.id   AF-A0A094HQQ3-F1
#
_cell.length_a   1.000
_cell.length_b   1.000
_cell.length_c   1.000
_cell.angle_alpha   90.00
_cell.angle_beta   90.00
_cell.angle_gamma   90.00
#
_symmetry.space_group_name_H-M   'P 1'
#
loop_
_entity.id
_entity.type
_entity.pdbx_description
1 polymer ?
#
loop_
_entity_poly.entity_id
_entity_poly.type
_entity_poly.pdbx_seq_one_letter_code
_entity_poly.pdbx_strand_id
1 'polypeptide(L)'
;MTAQNCQAGFRGAGLTPSNPTEALSQTTLIRNQITRYQGSSPTPLFETVVALAKGTERLAHENTLLSAEVRTLRAANEALSKRRRAKKARVCEGGALIVEDAQNIIAQEDVDEQ
;
A
#
# COMPACT_ATOMS: atom_id res chain seq x y z
N MET A 1 -9.92 -25.86 14.05
CA MET A 1 -10.77 -24.72 13.64
C MET A 1 -10.34 -23.51 14.44
N THR A 2 -9.70 -22.53 13.80
CA THR A 2 -9.16 -21.35 14.48
C THR A 2 -10.30 -20.43 14.96
N ALA A 3 -10.12 -19.81 16.13
CA ALA A 3 -11.12 -18.99 16.82
C ALA A 3 -11.72 -17.84 15.96
N GLN A 4 -11.04 -17.48 14.87
CA GLN A 4 -11.48 -16.47 13.90
C GLN A 4 -12.75 -16.87 13.12
N ASN A 5 -12.99 -18.16 12.88
CA ASN A 5 -14.12 -18.61 12.06
C ASN A 5 -15.45 -18.67 12.85
N CYS A 6 -15.40 -18.80 14.17
CA CYS A 6 -16.60 -18.80 15.02
C CYS A 6 -17.16 -17.39 15.25
N GLN A 7 -16.32 -16.35 15.18
CA GLN A 7 -16.76 -14.95 15.30
C GLN A 7 -17.41 -14.39 14.02
N ALA A 8 -17.27 -15.06 12.88
CA ALA A 8 -17.89 -14.65 11.62
C ALA A 8 -19.41 -14.88 11.60
N GLY A 9 -19.92 -15.82 12.41
CA GLY A 9 -21.33 -16.20 12.42
C GLY A 9 -22.29 -15.19 13.06
N PHE A 10 -21.79 -14.21 13.82
CA PHE A 10 -22.64 -13.31 14.63
C PHE A 10 -22.57 -11.82 14.25
N ARG A 11 -21.81 -11.44 13.21
CA ARG A 11 -21.71 -10.06 12.70
C ARG A 11 -22.53 -9.79 11.42
N GLY A 12 -23.56 -10.59 11.17
CA GLY A 12 -24.33 -10.58 9.92
C GLY A 12 -25.59 -9.70 9.88
N ALA A 13 -25.90 -8.93 10.93
CA ALA A 13 -27.23 -8.31 11.07
C ALA A 13 -27.25 -6.77 11.19
N GLY A 14 -26.22 -6.05 10.70
CA GLY A 14 -26.26 -4.57 10.65
C GLY A 14 -24.98 -3.84 11.05
N LEU A 15 -23.86 -4.54 11.25
CA LEU A 15 -22.57 -3.88 11.50
C LEU A 15 -21.97 -3.35 10.20
N THR A 16 -21.27 -2.21 10.27
CA THR A 16 -20.55 -1.66 9.13
C THR A 16 -19.32 -2.53 8.82
N PRO A 17 -19.17 -3.07 7.60
CA PRO A 17 -18.04 -3.92 7.27
C PRO A 17 -16.75 -3.10 7.28
N SER A 18 -15.69 -3.65 7.88
CA SER A 18 -14.39 -2.97 7.98
C SER A 18 -13.31 -3.57 7.08
N ASN A 19 -13.64 -4.62 6.34
CA ASN A 19 -12.75 -5.22 5.35
C ASN A 19 -13.55 -5.77 4.15
N PRO A 20 -12.90 -6.00 3.00
CA PRO A 20 -13.59 -6.49 1.80
C PRO A 20 -14.29 -7.84 1.98
N THR A 21 -13.72 -8.74 2.79
CA THR A 21 -14.30 -10.07 3.04
C THR A 21 -15.65 -9.96 3.77
N GLU A 22 -15.73 -9.11 4.79
CA GLU A 22 -16.98 -8.82 5.50
C GLU A 22 -18.03 -8.19 4.59
N ALA A 23 -17.63 -7.26 3.73
CA ALA A 23 -18.54 -6.65 2.75
C ALA A 23 -19.14 -7.69 1.79
N LEU A 24 -18.33 -8.66 1.33
CA LEU A 24 -18.79 -9.77 0.49
C LEU A 24 -19.72 -10.72 1.24
N SER A 25 -19.41 -11.05 2.49
CA SER A 25 -20.29 -11.86 3.34
C SER A 25 -21.64 -11.17 3.55
N GLN A 26 -21.66 -9.87 3.86
CA GLN A 26 -22.91 -9.11 4.02
C GLN A 26 -23.73 -9.02 2.73
N THR A 27 -23.07 -8.80 1.59
CA THR A 27 -23.74 -8.79 0.28
C THR A 27 -24.42 -10.14 0.00
N THR A 28 -23.75 -11.25 0.34
CA THR A 28 -24.31 -12.60 0.21
C THR A 28 -25.50 -12.82 1.15
N LEU A 29 -25.43 -12.33 2.38
CA LEU A 29 -26.54 -12.39 3.34
C LEU A 29 -27.76 -11.60 2.86
N ILE A 30 -27.56 -10.36 2.40
CA ILE A 30 -28.63 -9.50 1.85
C ILE A 30 -29.30 -10.19 0.66
N ARG A 31 -28.51 -10.74 -0.27
CA ARG A 31 -29.04 -11.51 -1.42
C ARG A 31 -29.93 -12.66 -0.96
N ASN A 32 -29.47 -13.44 0.03
CA ASN A 32 -30.22 -14.58 0.55
C ASN A 32 -31.47 -14.19 1.35
N GLN A 33 -31.52 -12.99 1.90
CA GLN A 33 -32.73 -12.46 2.55
C GLN A 33 -33.75 -12.02 1.50
N ILE A 34 -33.32 -11.32 0.44
CA ILE A 34 -34.18 -10.91 -0.67
C ILE A 34 -34.84 -12.12 -1.33
N THR A 35 -34.09 -13.19 -1.59
CA THR A 35 -34.64 -14.40 -2.25
C THR A 35 -35.64 -15.16 -1.39
N ARG A 36 -35.56 -15.04 -0.06
CA ARG A 36 -36.43 -15.74 0.89
C ARG A 36 -37.53 -14.84 1.47
N TYR A 37 -37.70 -13.64 0.93
CA TYR A 37 -38.65 -12.66 1.45
C TYR A 37 -40.10 -13.12 1.25
N GLN A 38 -40.86 -13.20 2.34
CA GLN A 38 -42.26 -13.67 2.36
C GLN A 38 -43.22 -12.60 2.95
N GLY A 39 -42.94 -11.32 2.72
CA GLY A 39 -43.83 -10.24 3.17
C GLY A 39 -43.69 -9.81 4.64
N SER A 40 -42.55 -10.10 5.27
CA SER A 40 -42.16 -9.49 6.55
C SER A 40 -41.78 -8.01 6.39
N SER A 41 -41.58 -7.27 7.49
CA SER A 41 -41.12 -5.87 7.38
C SER A 41 -39.76 -5.77 6.65
N PRO A 42 -39.61 -4.88 5.66
CA PRO A 42 -38.34 -4.68 4.95
C PRO A 42 -37.33 -3.82 5.72
N THR A 43 -37.71 -3.22 6.86
CA THR A 43 -36.85 -2.31 7.64
C THR A 43 -35.47 -2.89 7.98
N PRO A 44 -35.33 -4.14 8.46
CA PRO A 44 -34.02 -4.71 8.78
C PRO A 44 -33.12 -4.87 7.54
N LEU A 45 -33.72 -5.10 6.38
CA LEU A 45 -32.99 -5.18 5.11
C LEU A 45 -32.42 -3.81 4.73
N PHE A 46 -33.19 -2.74 4.86
CA PHE A 46 -32.70 -1.39 4.60
C PHE A 46 -31.55 -1.00 5.55
N GLU A 47 -31.64 -1.33 6.84
CA GLU A 47 -30.56 -1.07 7.80
C GLU A 47 -29.26 -1.77 7.40
N THR A 48 -29.33 -3.04 6.98
CA THR A 48 -28.13 -3.78 6.51
C THR A 48 -27.53 -3.19 5.24
N VAL A 49 -28.36 -2.73 4.28
CA VAL A 49 -27.88 -2.05 3.08
C VAL A 49 -27.20 -0.72 3.42
N VAL A 50 -27.75 0.06 4.36
CA VAL A 50 -27.13 1.30 4.84
C VAL A 50 -25.79 1.02 5.52
N ALA A 51 -25.71 -0.04 6.34
CA ALA A 51 -24.47 -0.44 6.98
C ALA A 51 -23.41 -0.87 5.95
N LEU A 52 -23.80 -1.63 4.93
CA LEU A 52 -22.93 -2.02 3.82
C LEU A 52 -22.41 -0.79 3.06
N ALA A 53 -23.30 0.16 2.73
CA ALA A 53 -22.93 1.40 2.03
C ALA A 53 -21.85 2.19 2.81
N LYS A 54 -22.06 2.39 4.12
CA LYS A 54 -21.07 3.05 4.99
C LYS A 54 -19.73 2.32 5.02
N GLY A 55 -19.73 0.99 5.00
CA GLY A 55 -18.50 0.22 4.99
C GLY A 55 -17.77 0.32 3.66
N THR A 56 -18.51 0.33 2.55
CA THR A 56 -17.91 0.57 1.23
C THR A 56 -17.31 1.97 1.10
N GLU A 57 -17.98 2.99 1.64
CA GLU A 57 -17.46 4.37 1.69
C GLU A 57 -16.15 4.44 2.48
N ARG A 58 -16.13 3.86 3.70
CA ARG A 58 -14.93 3.77 4.52
C ARG A 58 -13.77 3.08 3.78
N LEU A 59 -14.04 1.92 3.18
CA LEU A 59 -13.02 1.15 2.45
C LEU A 59 -12.51 1.92 1.22
N ALA A 60 -13.36 2.68 0.53
CA ALA A 60 -12.95 3.52 -0.59
C ALA A 60 -12.04 4.68 -0.14
N HIS A 61 -12.34 5.32 0.99
CA HIS A 61 -11.48 6.35 1.59
C HIS A 61 -10.12 5.78 1.99
N GLU A 62 -10.10 4.65 2.70
CA GLU A 62 -8.86 3.96 3.06
C GLU A 62 -8.03 3.58 1.83
N ASN A 63 -8.66 3.04 0.78
CA ASN A 63 -7.98 2.70 -0.47
C ASN A 63 -7.37 3.92 -1.17
N THR A 64 -8.07 5.07 -1.12
CA THR A 64 -7.59 6.33 -1.70
C THR A 64 -6.34 6.83 -0.97
N LEU A 65 -6.35 6.79 0.37
CA LEU A 65 -5.20 7.17 1.20
C LEU A 65 -4.00 6.25 0.93
N LEU A 66 -4.22 4.93 0.95
CA LEU A 66 -3.19 3.95 0.66
C LEU A 66 -2.62 4.12 -0.76
N SER A 67 -3.46 4.41 -1.75
CA SER A 67 -3.02 4.66 -3.13
C SER A 67 -2.13 5.90 -3.23
N ALA A 68 -2.45 6.96 -2.49
CA ALA A 68 -1.62 8.18 -2.43
C ALA A 68 -0.27 7.92 -1.76
N GLU A 69 -0.26 7.17 -0.66
CA GLU A 69 0.97 6.77 0.04
C GLU A 69 1.85 5.90 -0.85
N VAL A 70 1.28 4.89 -1.51
CA VAL A 70 2.00 4.01 -2.45
C VAL A 70 2.63 4.82 -3.59
N ARG A 71 1.94 5.82 -4.14
CA ARG A 71 2.52 6.72 -5.16
C ARG A 71 3.73 7.49 -4.61
N THR A 72 3.60 8.06 -3.42
CA THR A 72 4.66 8.82 -2.76
C THR A 72 5.88 7.94 -2.48
N LEU A 73 5.68 6.75 -1.92
CA LEU A 73 6.74 5.77 -1.65
C LEU A 73 7.43 5.31 -2.93
N ARG A 74 6.68 5.06 -4.01
CA ARG A 74 7.26 4.69 -5.31
C ARG A 74 8.12 5.81 -5.88
N ALA A 75 7.66 7.06 -5.85
CA ALA A 75 8.43 8.22 -6.31
C ALA A 75 9.73 8.40 -5.50
N ALA A 76 9.65 8.30 -4.17
CA ALA A 76 10.81 8.38 -3.29
C ALA A 76 11.82 7.25 -3.55
N ASN A 77 11.34 6.01 -3.74
CA ASN A 77 12.19 4.87 -4.06
C ASN A 77 12.87 4.99 -5.42
N GLU A 78 12.16 5.53 -6.42
CA GLU A 78 12.75 5.79 -7.74
C GLU A 78 13.85 6.86 -7.65
N ALA A 79 13.58 7.96 -6.96
CA ALA A 79 14.56 9.03 -6.72
C ALA A 79 15.80 8.51 -5.98
N LEU A 80 15.60 7.72 -4.93
CA LEU A 80 16.69 7.10 -4.17
C LEU A 80 17.51 6.13 -5.04
N SER A 81 16.83 5.32 -5.86
CA SER A 81 17.48 4.39 -6.79
C SER A 81 18.31 5.12 -7.84
N LYS A 82 17.78 6.20 -8.43
CA LYS A 82 18.52 7.07 -9.36
C LYS A 82 19.76 7.68 -8.68
N ARG A 83 19.61 8.21 -7.47
CA ARG A 83 20.73 8.78 -6.68
C ARG A 83 21.82 7.73 -6.41
N ARG A 84 21.44 6.52 -5.99
CA ARG A 84 22.38 5.42 -5.74
C ARG A 84 23.12 5.02 -7.01
N ARG A 85 22.42 4.91 -8.14
CA ARG A 85 23.05 4.64 -9.45
C ARG A 85 24.02 5.73 -9.88
N ALA A 86 23.64 7.00 -9.76
CA ALA A 86 24.52 8.13 -10.10
C ALA A 86 25.78 8.15 -9.21
N LYS A 87 25.63 7.92 -7.90
CA LYS A 87 26.79 7.82 -6.99
C LYS A 87 27.70 6.67 -7.36
N LYS A 88 27.13 5.49 -7.66
CA LYS A 88 27.90 4.33 -8.11
C LYS A 88 28.64 4.62 -9.42
N ALA A 89 27.97 5.22 -10.40
CA ALA A 89 28.57 5.57 -11.69
C ALA A 89 29.75 6.54 -11.50
N ARG A 90 29.58 7.60 -10.69
CA ARG A 90 30.68 8.54 -10.36
C ARG A 90 31.88 7.86 -9.73
N VAL A 91 31.65 6.93 -8.80
CA VAL A 91 32.75 6.16 -8.17
C VAL A 91 33.43 5.25 -9.18
N CYS A 92 32.67 4.64 -10.11
CA CYS A 92 33.25 3.83 -11.18
C CYS A 92 34.03 4.66 -12.22
N GLU A 93 33.52 5.82 -12.62
CA GLU A 93 34.18 6.76 -13.55
C GLU A 93 35.45 7.37 -12.96
N GLY A 94 35.45 7.66 -11.66
CA GLY A 94 36.65 8.14 -10.94
C GLY A 94 37.78 7.12 -10.86
N GLY A 95 37.55 5.87 -11.29
CA GLY A 95 38.53 4.80 -11.21
C GLY A 95 38.94 4.45 -9.78
N ALA A 96 39.82 3.46 -9.64
CA ALA A 96 40.62 3.31 -8.43
C ALA A 96 41.95 3.99 -8.73
N LEU A 97 42.24 5.11 -8.06
CA LEU A 97 43.52 5.79 -8.21
C LEU A 97 44.63 4.86 -7.71
N ILE A 98 45.50 4.42 -8.61
CA ILE A 98 46.59 3.50 -8.30
C ILE A 98 47.70 4.32 -7.61
N VAL A 99 48.48 3.71 -6.72
CA VAL A 99 49.51 4.42 -5.93
C VAL A 99 50.51 5.17 -6.84
N GLU A 100 50.86 4.60 -7.99
CA GLU A 100 51.69 5.26 -9.00
C GLU A 100 51.04 6.50 -9.63
N ASP A 101 49.73 6.47 -9.91
CA ASP A 101 49.02 7.64 -10.44
C ASP A 101 48.99 8.78 -9.40
N ALA A 102 48.89 8.44 -8.12
CA ALA A 102 48.97 9.41 -7.02
C ALA A 102 50.35 10.07 -6.95
N GLN A 103 51.40 9.27 -7.06
CA GLN A 103 52.79 9.75 -7.02
C GLN A 103 53.12 10.64 -8.22
N ASN A 104 52.61 10.31 -9.41
CA ASN A 104 52.79 11.14 -10.59
C ASN A 104 52.08 12.50 -10.49
N ILE A 105 50.90 12.56 -9.86
CA ILE A 105 50.20 13.84 -9.63
C ILE A 105 51.00 14.74 -8.69
N ILE A 106 51.52 14.18 -7.59
CA ILE A 106 52.34 14.92 -6.62
C ILE A 106 53.62 15.46 -7.29
N ALA A 107 54.29 14.61 -8.08
CA ALA A 107 55.49 15.02 -8.80
C ALA A 107 55.24 16.11 -9.86
N GLN A 108 54.04 16.17 -10.43
CA GLN A 108 53.65 17.21 -11.38
C GLN A 108 53.36 18.55 -10.68
N GLU A 109 52.67 18.55 -9.53
CA GLU A 109 52.43 19.77 -8.73
C GLU A 109 53.74 20.39 -8.23
N ASP A 110 54.70 19.58 -7.75
CA ASP A 110 56.01 20.05 -7.27
C ASP A 110 56.88 20.71 -8.37
N VAL A 111 56.60 20.40 -9.64
CA VAL A 111 57.28 20.97 -10.81
C VAL A 111 56.62 22.28 -11.26
N ASP A 112 55.30 22.39 -11.11
CA ASP A 112 54.54 23.59 -11.50
C ASP A 112 54.62 24.73 -10.45
N GLU A 113 55.06 24.44 -9.22
CA GLU A 113 55.29 25.43 -8.14
C GLU A 113 56.72 26.06 -8.10
N GLN A 114 57.62 25.69 -9.02
CA GLN A 114 58.99 26.25 -9.13
C GLN A 114 59.15 27.33 -10.21
#